data_AF-A0A954JYH1-F1
#
_entry.id   AF-A0A954JYH1-F1
#
_cell.length_a   1.000
_cell.length_b   1.000
_cell.length_c   1.000
_cell.angle_alpha   90.00
_cell.angle_beta   90.00
_cell.angle_gamma   90.00
#
_symmetry.space_group_name_H-M   'P 1'
#
loop_
_entity.id
_entity.type
_entity.pdbx_description
1 polymer ?
#
loop_
_entity_poly.entity_id
_entity_poly.type
_entity_poly.pdbx_seq_one_letter_code
_entity_poly.pdbx_strand_id
1 'polypeptide(L)'
;MSEVSIGSWDGILNGCRSDQCDIQMESVISAESDDRGGSRPFHVGATNGQTYWIKQVENPQSPRVPITEHIIAACGRLIGAPVRDFCLIEIPAEFDGDRLSNGTVLRKGIAHASLNLEFGYSNKTWGPENRERDDNRRRHAGYFVFFDWCWGDDRQWLYDTTDDLTMYSHDHGHFLPGAPNWTSESLLDNVEVAHSLDTSPDGIDYNELERLADALENVTREQLLAILCAIPANWPVQDSELETLGYFLDSRRLPVAARIRQLAATLAG
;
A
#
# COMPACT_ATOMS: atom_id res chain seq x y z
N MET A 1 2.15 25.14 -14.90
CA MET A 1 2.57 23.89 -14.24
C MET A 1 3.53 23.21 -15.20
N SER A 2 4.77 22.93 -14.78
CA SER A 2 5.72 22.22 -15.64
C SER A 2 5.25 20.77 -15.77
N GLU A 3 5.05 20.33 -17.00
CA GLU A 3 4.77 18.94 -17.34
C GLU A 3 5.91 18.08 -16.81
N VAL A 4 5.61 17.11 -15.93
CA VAL A 4 6.60 16.13 -15.50
C VAL A 4 6.88 15.25 -16.71
N SER A 5 8.14 15.20 -17.16
CA SER A 5 8.53 14.28 -18.22
C SER A 5 9.07 12.99 -17.62
N ILE A 6 8.82 11.86 -18.27
CA ILE A 6 9.37 10.56 -17.87
C ILE A 6 10.89 10.61 -17.72
N GLY A 7 11.59 11.28 -18.65
CA GLY A 7 13.05 11.41 -18.63
C GLY A 7 13.60 12.21 -17.44
N SER A 8 12.75 12.86 -16.64
CA SER A 8 13.16 13.51 -15.39
C SER A 8 13.33 12.55 -14.22
N TRP A 9 12.96 11.28 -14.40
CA TRP A 9 13.14 10.18 -13.46
C TRP A 9 14.31 9.25 -13.83
N ASP A 10 14.83 9.34 -15.05
CA ASP A 10 15.87 8.42 -15.54
C ASP A 10 17.14 8.46 -14.69
N GLY A 11 17.49 7.30 -14.11
CA GLY A 11 18.71 7.08 -13.34
C GLY A 11 18.74 7.77 -11.97
N ILE A 12 17.63 8.31 -11.48
CA ILE A 12 17.55 8.98 -10.17
C ILE A 12 17.69 7.98 -9.00
N LEU A 13 17.38 6.70 -9.21
CA LEU A 13 17.52 5.65 -8.19
C LEU A 13 18.92 5.03 -8.13
N ASN A 14 19.81 5.36 -9.07
CA ASN A 14 21.14 4.77 -9.15
C ASN A 14 21.90 4.88 -7.82
N GLY A 15 22.13 3.72 -7.19
CA GLY A 15 22.89 3.62 -5.94
C GLY A 15 22.17 4.15 -4.70
N CYS A 16 20.85 4.42 -4.76
CA CYS A 16 20.10 4.91 -3.61
C CYS A 16 19.52 3.79 -2.73
N ARG A 17 19.26 2.60 -3.32
CA ARG A 17 18.68 1.45 -2.62
C ARG A 17 19.73 0.68 -1.84
N SER A 18 19.35 0.16 -0.68
CA SER A 18 20.19 -0.69 0.14
C SER A 18 19.37 -1.80 0.79
N ASP A 19 20.02 -2.91 1.13
CA ASP A 19 19.37 -4.04 1.82
C ASP A 19 19.32 -3.78 3.34
N GLN A 20 18.48 -2.83 3.74
CA GLN A 20 18.22 -2.51 5.13
C GLN A 20 16.82 -2.96 5.54
N CYS A 21 16.69 -3.37 6.80
CA CYS A 21 15.42 -3.68 7.44
C CYS A 21 15.30 -2.90 8.75
N ASP A 22 14.06 -2.73 9.22
CA ASP A 22 13.78 -1.97 10.43
C ASP A 22 13.86 -2.86 11.69
N ILE A 23 13.44 -4.12 11.54
CA ILE A 23 13.28 -5.10 12.61
C ILE A 23 13.58 -6.53 12.13
N GLN A 24 13.72 -7.47 13.07
CA GLN A 24 13.92 -8.88 12.76
C GLN A 24 12.76 -9.72 13.28
N MET A 25 12.45 -10.81 12.57
CA MET A 25 11.52 -11.84 13.01
C MET A 25 12.14 -12.68 14.14
N GLU A 26 11.41 -12.87 15.23
CA GLU A 26 11.84 -13.69 16.37
C GLU A 26 11.10 -15.02 16.48
N SER A 27 9.86 -15.09 15.99
CA SER A 27 9.06 -16.31 16.07
C SER A 27 7.92 -16.31 15.05
N VAL A 28 7.51 -17.50 14.63
CA VAL A 28 6.25 -17.70 13.90
C VAL A 28 5.15 -17.94 14.92
N ILE A 29 4.11 -17.12 14.88
CA ILE A 29 2.94 -17.24 15.78
C ILE A 29 1.88 -18.11 15.13
N SER A 30 1.51 -17.80 13.89
CA SER A 30 0.49 -18.55 13.16
C SER A 30 0.66 -18.42 11.65
N ALA A 31 0.10 -19.37 10.92
CA ALA A 31 0.03 -19.36 9.47
C ALA A 31 -1.27 -20.03 9.03
N GLU A 32 -2.37 -19.73 9.73
CA GLU A 32 -3.62 -20.49 9.62
C GLU A 32 -4.17 -20.48 8.19
N SER A 33 -4.66 -21.66 7.80
CA SER A 33 -4.73 -22.15 6.43
C SER A 33 -6.13 -22.15 5.81
N ASP A 34 -7.16 -21.62 6.49
CA ASP A 34 -8.50 -22.16 6.19
C ASP A 34 -9.37 -21.31 5.25
N ASP A 35 -9.07 -20.01 4.98
CA ASP A 35 -9.81 -19.26 3.93
C ASP A 35 -9.24 -17.88 3.52
N ARG A 36 -7.94 -17.61 3.66
CA ARG A 36 -7.43 -16.23 3.52
C ARG A 36 -6.36 -16.07 2.44
N GLY A 37 -6.82 -15.70 1.24
CA GLY A 37 -6.09 -14.95 0.22
C GLY A 37 -4.98 -15.70 -0.52
N GLY A 38 -4.85 -15.42 -1.83
CA GLY A 38 -3.82 -16.07 -2.66
C GLY A 38 -2.38 -15.78 -2.21
N SER A 39 -2.13 -14.69 -1.47
CA SER A 39 -0.79 -14.24 -1.07
C SER A 39 -0.15 -15.05 0.06
N ARG A 40 -0.91 -15.89 0.77
CA ARG A 40 -0.47 -16.73 1.90
C ARG A 40 0.40 -15.99 2.94
N PRO A 41 -0.10 -14.89 3.54
CA PRO A 41 0.63 -14.20 4.59
C PRO A 41 0.75 -15.09 5.84
N PHE A 42 1.73 -14.79 6.69
CA PHE A 42 1.94 -15.49 7.97
C PHE A 42 2.21 -14.48 9.09
N HIS A 43 1.87 -14.86 10.31
CA HIS A 43 1.90 -14.00 11.50
C HIS A 43 3.10 -14.31 12.37
N VAL A 44 3.84 -13.27 12.75
CA VAL A 44 5.13 -13.40 13.45
C VAL A 44 5.23 -12.46 14.63
N GLY A 45 6.07 -12.83 15.61
CA GLY A 45 6.60 -11.90 16.61
C GLY A 45 7.92 -11.31 16.12
N ALA A 46 8.19 -10.05 16.46
CA ALA A 46 9.41 -9.35 16.06
C ALA A 46 10.17 -8.75 17.25
N THR A 47 11.44 -8.38 17.01
CA THR A 47 12.39 -7.88 18.03
C THR A 47 11.97 -6.61 18.78
N ASN A 48 10.95 -5.91 18.30
CA ASN A 48 10.38 -4.74 18.98
C ASN A 48 9.21 -5.10 19.91
N GLY A 49 8.93 -6.39 20.12
CA GLY A 49 7.85 -6.88 20.96
C GLY A 49 6.45 -6.78 20.33
N GLN A 50 6.35 -6.36 19.06
CA GLN A 50 5.09 -6.31 18.31
C GLN A 50 4.94 -7.55 17.42
N THR A 51 3.75 -7.71 16.83
CA THR A 51 3.45 -8.82 15.94
C THR A 51 2.98 -8.32 14.58
N TYR A 52 3.30 -9.07 13.51
CA TYR A 52 3.15 -8.59 12.14
C TYR A 52 2.63 -9.67 11.20
N TRP A 53 1.84 -9.27 10.22
CA TRP A 53 1.54 -10.09 9.04
C TRP A 53 2.58 -9.87 7.97
N ILE A 54 3.20 -10.97 7.52
CA ILE A 54 4.36 -10.94 6.64
C ILE A 54 3.99 -11.42 5.25
N LYS A 55 4.53 -10.71 4.24
CA LYS A 55 4.58 -11.16 2.85
C LYS A 55 6.03 -11.12 2.37
N GLN A 56 6.59 -12.31 2.13
CA GLN A 56 7.94 -12.48 1.59
C GLN A 56 7.98 -12.30 0.07
N VAL A 57 9.17 -12.07 -0.48
CA VAL A 57 9.41 -11.89 -1.93
C VAL A 57 9.01 -13.12 -2.73
N GLU A 58 9.21 -14.33 -2.21
CA GLU A 58 8.74 -15.58 -2.82
C GLU A 58 7.23 -15.77 -2.58
N ASN A 59 6.45 -14.77 -2.94
CA ASN A 59 5.00 -14.78 -2.83
C ASN A 59 4.39 -15.63 -3.97
N PRO A 60 3.44 -16.52 -3.68
CA PRO A 60 2.80 -17.38 -4.68
C PRO A 60 1.99 -16.62 -5.75
N GLN A 61 1.57 -15.37 -5.51
CA GLN A 61 0.84 -14.58 -6.50
C GLN A 61 1.79 -13.83 -7.45
N SER A 62 2.84 -13.22 -6.91
CA SER A 62 3.90 -12.55 -7.67
C SER A 62 4.95 -12.02 -6.71
N PRO A 63 6.26 -12.03 -7.07
CA PRO A 63 7.27 -11.37 -6.26
C PRO A 63 7.09 -9.85 -6.18
N ARG A 64 6.22 -9.25 -7.01
CA ARG A 64 5.87 -7.83 -6.91
C ARG A 64 4.90 -7.50 -5.79
N VAL A 65 4.16 -8.48 -5.25
CA VAL A 65 3.18 -8.25 -4.17
C VAL A 65 3.80 -7.49 -2.99
N PRO A 66 4.87 -7.97 -2.31
CA PRO A 66 5.45 -7.23 -1.18
C PRO A 66 6.06 -5.88 -1.57
N ILE A 67 6.50 -5.73 -2.83
CA ILE A 67 6.99 -4.46 -3.39
C ILE A 67 5.85 -3.44 -3.43
N THR A 68 4.74 -3.82 -4.06
CA THR A 68 3.54 -2.99 -4.15
C THR A 68 2.99 -2.66 -2.76
N GLU A 69 2.86 -3.64 -1.87
CA GLU A 69 2.41 -3.44 -0.49
C GLU A 69 3.20 -2.33 0.23
N HIS A 70 4.53 -2.40 0.16
CA HIS A 70 5.37 -1.43 0.84
C HIS A 70 5.27 -0.02 0.23
N ILE A 71 5.31 0.09 -1.10
CA ILE A 71 5.24 1.38 -1.79
C ILE A 71 3.87 2.03 -1.57
N ILE A 72 2.77 1.28 -1.72
CA ILE A 72 1.42 1.82 -1.60
C ILE A 72 1.10 2.20 -0.16
N ALA A 73 1.48 1.38 0.82
CA ALA A 73 1.31 1.74 2.22
C ALA A 73 2.09 3.03 2.55
N ALA A 74 3.31 3.20 2.02
CA ALA A 74 4.08 4.43 2.20
C ALA A 74 3.43 5.65 1.53
N CYS A 75 2.88 5.50 0.32
CA CYS A 75 2.13 6.56 -0.36
C CYS A 75 0.87 6.95 0.43
N GLY A 76 0.11 5.96 0.93
CA GLY A 76 -1.04 6.21 1.78
C GLY A 76 -0.66 6.99 3.04
N ARG A 77 0.39 6.55 3.76
CA ARG A 77 0.91 7.25 4.94
C ARG A 77 1.33 8.69 4.62
N LEU A 78 1.94 8.92 3.45
CA LEU A 78 2.44 10.23 3.02
C LEU A 78 1.33 11.30 2.95
N ILE A 79 0.12 10.93 2.54
CA ILE A 79 -1.03 11.86 2.46
C ILE A 79 -1.95 11.80 3.68
N GLY A 80 -1.68 10.90 4.62
CA GLY A 80 -2.53 10.65 5.80
C GLY A 80 -3.76 9.78 5.51
N ALA A 81 -3.69 8.90 4.51
CA ALA A 81 -4.69 7.86 4.30
C ALA A 81 -4.63 6.80 5.42
N PRO A 82 -5.73 6.06 5.69
CA PRO A 82 -5.82 5.16 6.85
C PRO A 82 -5.12 3.82 6.60
N VAL A 83 -3.82 3.83 6.31
CA VAL A 83 -3.05 2.59 6.17
C VAL A 83 -2.64 2.06 7.55
N ARG A 84 -2.52 0.74 7.70
CA ARG A 84 -1.87 0.17 8.89
C ARG A 84 -0.40 0.54 8.93
N ASP A 85 0.17 0.57 10.13
CA ASP A 85 1.61 0.70 10.26
C ASP A 85 2.30 -0.49 9.60
N PHE A 86 3.42 -0.20 8.96
CA PHE A 86 4.22 -1.18 8.24
C PHE A 86 5.70 -0.86 8.37
N CYS A 87 6.52 -1.87 8.10
CA CYS A 87 7.98 -1.80 8.10
C CYS A 87 8.57 -2.91 7.20
N LEU A 88 9.89 -2.88 7.03
CA LEU A 88 10.67 -4.00 6.49
C LEU A 88 11.16 -4.87 7.65
N ILE A 89 10.94 -6.19 7.51
CA ILE A 89 11.38 -7.19 8.49
C ILE A 89 12.39 -8.14 7.85
N GLU A 90 13.46 -8.48 8.57
CA GLU A 90 14.33 -9.59 8.20
C GLU A 90 13.76 -10.91 8.71
N ILE A 91 13.69 -11.91 7.83
CA ILE A 91 13.49 -13.32 8.15
C ILE A 91 14.88 -13.94 8.34
N PRO A 92 15.27 -14.31 9.58
CA PRO A 92 16.61 -14.84 9.84
C PRO A 92 16.85 -16.21 9.18
N ALA A 93 18.13 -16.54 8.96
CA ALA A 93 18.54 -17.78 8.32
C ALA A 93 18.12 -19.06 9.05
N GLU A 94 17.86 -18.99 10.35
CA GLU A 94 17.40 -20.12 11.16
C GLU A 94 15.98 -20.61 10.81
N PHE A 95 15.17 -19.75 10.17
CA PHE A 95 13.83 -20.10 9.70
C PHE A 95 13.80 -20.50 8.21
N ASP A 96 14.92 -20.42 7.49
CA ASP A 96 14.96 -20.67 6.05
C ASP A 96 14.63 -22.14 5.73
N GLY A 97 13.62 -22.35 4.88
CA GLY A 97 13.15 -23.68 4.48
C GLY A 97 12.04 -24.25 5.35
N ASP A 98 11.68 -23.62 6.47
CA ASP A 98 10.56 -24.05 7.30
C ASP A 98 9.25 -23.99 6.52
N ARG A 99 8.43 -25.03 6.67
CA ARG A 99 7.13 -25.13 6.01
C ARG A 99 6.01 -24.83 6.99
N LEU A 100 5.24 -23.80 6.68
CA LEU A 100 4.09 -23.37 7.46
C LEU A 100 2.81 -24.13 7.06
N SER A 101 1.79 -24.09 7.92
CA SER A 101 0.51 -24.77 7.72
C SER A 101 -0.25 -24.31 6.46
N ASN A 102 -0.15 -23.03 6.08
CA ASN A 102 -0.71 -22.51 4.83
C ASN A 102 0.09 -22.93 3.57
N GLY A 103 1.12 -23.75 3.71
CA GLY A 103 1.96 -24.24 2.62
C GLY A 103 3.08 -23.29 2.19
N THR A 104 3.19 -22.10 2.82
CA THR A 104 4.33 -21.19 2.63
C THR A 104 5.61 -21.87 3.11
N VAL A 105 6.66 -21.76 2.31
CA VAL A 105 8.03 -22.13 2.72
C VAL A 105 8.75 -20.83 3.03
N LEU A 106 9.19 -20.67 4.26
CA LEU A 106 9.92 -19.50 4.70
C LEU A 106 11.25 -19.40 3.94
N ARG A 107 11.59 -18.18 3.56
CA ARG A 107 12.87 -17.84 2.93
C ARG A 107 13.54 -16.74 3.70
N LYS A 108 14.82 -16.93 4.04
CA LYS A 108 15.61 -15.86 4.66
C LYS A 108 15.67 -14.66 3.73
N GLY A 109 15.67 -13.46 4.30
CA GLY A 109 15.74 -12.21 3.55
C GLY A 109 14.80 -11.15 4.09
N ILE A 110 14.64 -10.06 3.35
CA ILE A 110 13.81 -8.93 3.76
C ILE A 110 12.41 -9.10 3.19
N ALA A 111 11.39 -8.90 4.02
CA ALA A 111 9.98 -9.02 3.68
C ALA A 111 9.19 -7.76 4.06
N HIS A 112 8.01 -7.59 3.47
CA HIS A 112 7.04 -6.59 3.91
C HIS A 112 6.35 -7.08 5.19
N ALA A 113 6.25 -6.21 6.20
CA ALA A 113 5.54 -6.48 7.45
C ALA A 113 4.47 -5.40 7.70
N SER A 114 3.21 -5.82 7.82
CA SER A 114 2.10 -4.99 8.27
C SER A 114 1.80 -5.27 9.74
N LEU A 115 1.69 -4.23 10.56
CA LEU A 115 1.42 -4.34 11.99
C LEU A 115 0.08 -5.04 12.21
N ASN A 116 0.12 -6.13 12.98
CA ASN A 116 -1.05 -6.91 13.28
C ASN A 116 -2.13 -6.06 13.97
N LEU A 117 -3.38 -6.34 13.64
CA LEU A 117 -4.55 -5.86 14.34
C LEU A 117 -5.21 -7.06 15.02
N GLU A 118 -4.92 -7.25 16.31
CA GLU A 118 -5.31 -8.45 17.06
C GLU A 118 -6.82 -8.69 17.04
N PHE A 119 -7.61 -7.62 17.22
CA PHE A 119 -9.06 -7.67 17.29
C PHE A 119 -9.70 -6.98 16.07
N GLY A 120 -9.32 -7.42 14.88
CA GLY A 120 -9.83 -6.90 13.62
C GLY A 120 -10.64 -7.89 12.79
N TYR A 121 -11.52 -7.37 11.92
CA TYR A 121 -12.10 -8.16 10.83
C TYR A 121 -11.94 -7.44 9.49
N SER A 122 -11.74 -8.23 8.42
CA SER A 122 -11.65 -7.72 7.05
C SER A 122 -12.99 -7.90 6.34
N ASN A 123 -13.39 -6.90 5.56
CA ASN A 123 -14.52 -6.94 4.66
C ASN A 123 -14.05 -6.68 3.22
N LYS A 124 -14.34 -7.65 2.33
CA LYS A 124 -14.06 -7.54 0.88
C LYS A 124 -15.34 -7.50 0.03
N THR A 125 -16.47 -7.88 0.62
CA THR A 125 -17.70 -8.19 -0.13
C THR A 125 -18.63 -7.00 -0.20
N TRP A 126 -18.69 -6.22 0.88
CA TRP A 126 -19.57 -5.07 0.99
C TRP A 126 -18.74 -3.80 0.81
N GLY A 127 -19.39 -2.75 0.32
CA GLY A 127 -18.76 -1.43 0.25
C GLY A 127 -18.29 -0.93 1.63
N PRO A 128 -17.75 0.29 1.71
CA PRO A 128 -17.36 0.88 2.99
C PRO A 128 -18.53 0.85 4.00
N GLU A 129 -18.33 0.13 5.11
CA GLU A 129 -19.27 -0.02 6.22
C GLU A 129 -18.88 0.92 7.36
N ASN A 130 -19.74 1.04 8.38
CA ASN A 130 -19.41 1.76 9.62
C ASN A 130 -18.95 3.21 9.40
N ARG A 131 -19.41 3.86 8.33
CA ARG A 131 -19.02 5.23 7.96
C ARG A 131 -19.31 6.25 9.06
N GLU A 132 -20.39 6.05 9.82
CA GLU A 132 -20.81 6.91 10.94
C GLU A 132 -20.17 6.52 12.29
N ARG A 133 -19.20 5.60 12.30
CA ARG A 133 -18.49 5.16 13.51
C ARG A 133 -17.08 5.76 13.54
N ASP A 134 -16.60 6.05 14.75
CA ASP A 134 -15.38 6.82 14.98
C ASP A 134 -15.27 8.04 14.04
N ASP A 135 -14.14 8.18 13.35
CA ASP A 135 -13.85 9.19 12.35
C ASP A 135 -13.69 8.50 10.97
N ASN A 136 -14.53 7.50 10.70
CA ASN A 136 -14.51 6.74 9.44
C ASN A 136 -14.98 7.56 8.24
N ARG A 137 -15.73 8.66 8.43
CA ARG A 137 -16.06 9.59 7.35
C ARG A 137 -14.79 10.18 6.74
N ARG A 138 -13.82 10.56 7.57
CA ARG A 138 -12.50 11.06 7.15
C ARG A 138 -11.60 9.96 6.62
N ARG A 139 -11.56 8.79 7.27
CA ARG A 139 -10.76 7.66 6.79
C ARG A 139 -11.24 7.12 5.43
N HIS A 140 -12.55 7.02 5.21
CA HIS A 140 -13.09 6.70 3.90
C HIS A 140 -12.71 7.74 2.85
N ALA A 141 -12.69 9.03 3.20
CA ALA A 141 -12.17 10.08 2.33
C ALA A 141 -10.71 9.76 1.91
N GLY A 142 -9.86 9.44 2.91
CA GLY A 142 -8.49 8.97 2.70
C GLY A 142 -8.40 7.84 1.69
N TYR A 143 -9.22 6.81 1.88
CA TYR A 143 -9.27 5.65 0.98
C TYR A 143 -9.64 6.01 -0.45
N PHE A 144 -10.65 6.85 -0.67
CA PHE A 144 -11.04 7.30 -2.01
C PHE A 144 -9.88 7.99 -2.74
N VAL A 145 -9.13 8.85 -2.04
CA VAL A 145 -8.02 9.60 -2.64
C VAL A 145 -6.88 8.68 -3.06
N PHE A 146 -6.37 7.85 -2.15
CA PHE A 146 -5.21 7.01 -2.50
C PHE A 146 -5.59 5.83 -3.40
N PHE A 147 -6.86 5.37 -3.40
CA PHE A 147 -7.33 4.37 -4.37
C PHE A 147 -7.26 4.90 -5.81
N ASP A 148 -7.68 6.13 -6.08
CA ASP A 148 -7.51 6.72 -7.43
C ASP A 148 -6.03 6.99 -7.71
N TRP A 149 -5.31 7.62 -6.77
CA TRP A 149 -3.90 7.96 -6.98
C TRP A 149 -3.02 6.76 -7.29
N CYS A 150 -3.11 5.71 -6.46
CA CYS A 150 -2.28 4.52 -6.53
C CYS A 150 -2.87 3.39 -7.37
N TRP A 151 -3.98 3.64 -8.08
CA TRP A 151 -4.66 2.64 -8.92
C TRP A 151 -5.05 1.39 -8.13
N GLY A 152 -5.91 1.57 -7.15
CA GLY A 152 -6.32 0.50 -6.25
C GLY A 152 -7.13 -0.58 -6.95
N ASP A 153 -6.93 -1.83 -6.55
CA ASP A 153 -7.80 -2.95 -6.89
C ASP A 153 -7.93 -3.83 -5.65
N ASP A 154 -8.81 -4.84 -5.72
CA ASP A 154 -9.11 -5.76 -4.61
C ASP A 154 -9.46 -4.97 -3.33
N ARG A 155 -10.61 -4.31 -3.35
CA ARG A 155 -11.05 -3.42 -2.25
C ARG A 155 -11.15 -4.19 -0.94
N GLN A 156 -10.37 -3.80 0.05
CA GLN A 156 -10.43 -4.40 1.38
C GLN A 156 -10.43 -3.36 2.49
N TRP A 157 -11.31 -3.59 3.45
CA TRP A 157 -11.51 -2.75 4.62
C TRP A 157 -11.20 -3.57 5.86
N LEU A 158 -10.29 -3.11 6.71
CA LEU A 158 -9.97 -3.72 7.99
C LEU A 158 -10.55 -2.86 9.12
N TYR A 159 -11.40 -3.42 9.96
CA TYR A 159 -12.02 -2.68 11.07
C TYR A 159 -11.50 -3.16 12.42
N ASP A 160 -11.12 -2.21 13.28
CA ASP A 160 -10.72 -2.45 14.66
C ASP A 160 -11.94 -2.52 15.59
N THR A 161 -12.23 -3.71 16.11
CA THR A 161 -13.40 -3.90 17.00
C THR A 161 -13.19 -3.36 18.40
N THR A 162 -11.96 -2.97 18.75
CA THR A 162 -11.61 -2.37 20.05
C THR A 162 -11.52 -0.85 20.00
N ASP A 163 -11.45 -0.27 18.80
CA ASP A 163 -11.36 1.19 18.59
C ASP A 163 -12.53 1.71 17.74
N ASP A 164 -13.74 1.56 18.26
CA ASP A 164 -15.02 1.99 17.66
C ASP A 164 -15.17 1.69 16.14
N LEU A 165 -14.71 0.50 15.71
CA LEU A 165 -14.71 0.09 14.30
C LEU A 165 -13.90 1.04 13.41
N THR A 166 -12.77 1.53 13.90
CA THR A 166 -11.81 2.32 13.13
C THR A 166 -11.38 1.53 11.89
N MET A 167 -11.55 2.15 10.72
CA MET A 167 -11.20 1.55 9.44
C MET A 167 -9.73 1.77 9.09
N TYR A 168 -9.11 0.72 8.56
CA TYR A 168 -7.82 0.77 7.90
C TYR A 168 -7.88 0.11 6.52
N SER A 169 -7.00 0.56 5.63
CA SER A 169 -6.67 -0.14 4.39
C SER A 169 -5.49 -1.09 4.59
N HIS A 170 -5.56 -2.23 3.91
CA HIS A 170 -4.55 -3.28 3.89
C HIS A 170 -4.67 -4.10 2.59
N ASP A 171 -3.71 -5.00 2.36
CA ASP A 171 -3.69 -5.92 1.21
C ASP A 171 -3.58 -5.19 -0.15
N HIS A 172 -2.60 -4.30 -0.28
CA HIS A 172 -2.35 -3.49 -1.47
C HIS A 172 -1.64 -4.24 -2.61
N GLY A 173 -1.39 -5.54 -2.48
CA GLY A 173 -0.62 -6.33 -3.44
C GLY A 173 -1.19 -6.35 -4.87
N HIS A 174 -2.47 -6.01 -5.04
CA HIS A 174 -3.15 -5.89 -6.34
C HIS A 174 -3.33 -4.43 -6.81
N PHE A 175 -2.69 -3.47 -6.16
CA PHE A 175 -2.65 -2.10 -6.67
C PHE A 175 -1.71 -1.99 -7.87
N LEU A 176 -1.83 -0.88 -8.59
CA LEU A 176 -1.12 -0.54 -9.84
C LEU A 176 -1.72 -1.20 -11.10
N PRO A 177 -1.74 -0.50 -12.25
CA PRO A 177 -2.22 -1.07 -13.50
C PRO A 177 -1.45 -2.34 -13.89
N GLY A 178 -2.15 -3.41 -14.27
CA GLY A 178 -1.53 -4.70 -14.61
C GLY A 178 -1.17 -5.58 -13.41
N ALA A 179 -1.69 -5.24 -12.23
CA ALA A 179 -1.51 -5.99 -11.00
C ALA A 179 -1.79 -7.50 -11.11
N PRO A 180 -1.12 -8.32 -10.27
CA PRO A 180 0.00 -7.93 -9.39
C PRO A 180 1.32 -7.76 -10.18
N ASN A 181 1.33 -8.06 -11.47
CA ASN A 181 2.50 -8.08 -12.35
C ASN A 181 2.61 -6.82 -13.21
N TRP A 182 2.45 -5.65 -12.60
CA TRP A 182 2.58 -4.37 -13.29
C TRP A 182 3.92 -4.26 -14.03
N THR A 183 3.91 -3.55 -15.15
CA THR A 183 5.07 -3.30 -16.01
C THR A 183 5.22 -1.80 -16.25
N SER A 184 6.38 -1.35 -16.74
CA SER A 184 6.53 0.05 -17.16
C SER A 184 5.47 0.44 -18.21
N GLU A 185 5.13 -0.45 -19.14
CA GLU A 185 4.09 -0.22 -20.14
C GLU A 185 2.71 -0.02 -19.50
N SER A 186 2.29 -0.93 -18.60
CA SER A 186 0.98 -0.81 -17.95
C SER A 186 0.86 0.47 -17.11
N LEU A 187 1.95 0.90 -16.46
CA LEU A 187 2.01 2.18 -15.76
C LEU A 187 1.84 3.35 -16.72
N LEU A 188 2.63 3.40 -17.79
CA LEU A 188 2.64 4.52 -18.75
C LEU A 188 1.30 4.68 -19.48
N ASP A 189 0.67 3.58 -19.88
CA ASP A 189 -0.63 3.58 -20.56
C ASP A 189 -1.75 4.16 -19.69
N ASN A 190 -1.56 4.21 -18.37
CA ASN A 190 -2.60 4.55 -17.40
C ASN A 190 -2.31 5.83 -16.59
N VAL A 191 -1.24 6.58 -16.91
CA VAL A 191 -0.90 7.82 -16.18
C VAL A 191 -2.06 8.82 -16.17
N GLU A 192 -2.69 9.05 -17.33
CA GLU A 192 -3.75 10.05 -17.49
C GLU A 192 -5.17 9.49 -17.25
N VAL A 193 -5.29 8.20 -16.96
CA VAL A 193 -6.59 7.54 -16.84
C VAL A 193 -7.14 7.71 -15.42
N ALA A 194 -8.38 8.20 -15.30
CA ALA A 194 -9.06 8.28 -14.01
C ALA A 194 -9.36 6.88 -13.46
N HIS A 195 -9.12 6.65 -12.17
CA HIS A 195 -9.35 5.36 -11.53
C HIS A 195 -10.18 5.50 -10.24
N SER A 196 -11.37 6.06 -10.39
CA SER A 196 -12.25 6.31 -9.26
C SER A 196 -12.73 5.01 -8.62
N LEU A 197 -12.86 5.01 -7.29
CA LEU A 197 -13.45 3.91 -6.57
C LEU A 197 -14.94 3.76 -6.92
N ASP A 198 -15.33 2.59 -7.42
CA ASP A 198 -16.72 2.27 -7.76
C ASP A 198 -17.55 1.93 -6.51
N THR A 199 -17.77 2.93 -5.65
CA THR A 199 -18.65 2.84 -4.49
C THR A 199 -19.22 4.22 -4.13
N SER A 200 -20.36 4.25 -3.43
CA SER A 200 -21.00 5.52 -3.10
C SER A 200 -20.12 6.37 -2.17
N PRO A 201 -19.86 7.65 -2.54
CA PRO A 201 -19.16 8.61 -1.70
C PRO A 201 -20.07 9.26 -0.63
N ASP A 202 -21.35 8.91 -0.57
CA ASP A 202 -22.33 9.57 0.32
C ASP A 202 -21.92 9.51 1.79
N GLY A 203 -21.92 10.64 2.49
CA GLY A 203 -21.53 10.70 3.89
C GLY A 203 -20.02 10.71 4.13
N ILE A 204 -19.17 10.77 3.10
CA ILE A 204 -17.75 11.10 3.29
C ILE A 204 -17.62 12.54 3.82
N ASP A 205 -16.56 12.81 4.58
CA ASP A 205 -16.21 14.16 4.99
C ASP A 205 -15.58 14.93 3.82
N TYR A 206 -16.32 15.91 3.28
CA TYR A 206 -15.83 16.72 2.16
C TYR A 206 -14.68 17.66 2.54
N ASN A 207 -14.59 18.11 3.79
CA ASN A 207 -13.45 18.94 4.23
C ASN A 207 -12.16 18.11 4.26
N GLU A 208 -12.28 16.83 4.59
CA GLU A 208 -11.15 15.91 4.53
C GLU A 208 -10.73 15.61 3.09
N LEU A 209 -11.67 15.53 2.14
CA LEU A 209 -11.33 15.43 0.71
C LEU A 209 -10.52 16.66 0.23
N GLU A 210 -10.91 17.88 0.62
CA GLU A 210 -10.14 19.09 0.30
C GLU A 210 -8.74 19.05 0.94
N ARG A 211 -8.63 18.70 2.23
CA ARG A 211 -7.34 18.55 2.91
C ARG A 211 -6.45 17.50 2.23
N LEU A 212 -7.01 16.39 1.79
CA LEU A 212 -6.28 15.32 1.11
C LEU A 212 -5.88 15.71 -0.31
N ALA A 213 -6.71 16.47 -1.03
CA ALA A 213 -6.33 17.04 -2.31
C ALA A 213 -5.12 17.98 -2.16
N ASP A 214 -5.13 18.85 -1.14
CA ASP A 214 -3.98 19.70 -0.81
C ASP A 214 -2.75 18.88 -0.41
N ALA A 215 -2.91 17.82 0.39
CA ALA A 215 -1.81 16.94 0.76
C ALA A 215 -1.20 16.26 -0.47
N LEU A 216 -2.04 15.76 -1.37
CA LEU A 216 -1.63 15.15 -2.63
C LEU A 216 -0.91 16.19 -3.50
N GLU A 217 -1.45 17.41 -3.66
CA GLU A 217 -0.80 18.52 -4.38
C GLU A 217 0.51 19.04 -3.75
N ASN A 218 0.83 18.62 -2.53
CA ASN A 218 2.11 18.93 -1.90
C ASN A 218 3.07 17.73 -1.85
N VAL A 219 2.67 16.54 -2.32
CA VAL A 219 3.63 15.42 -2.47
C VAL A 219 4.72 15.81 -3.46
N THR A 220 5.97 15.67 -3.02
CA THR A 220 7.17 16.05 -3.77
C THR A 220 7.85 14.84 -4.38
N ARG A 221 8.67 15.10 -5.40
CA ARG A 221 9.51 14.07 -6.00
C ARG A 221 10.48 13.46 -5.00
N GLU A 222 11.03 14.28 -4.11
CA GLU A 222 11.96 13.85 -3.06
C GLU A 222 11.29 12.87 -2.08
N GLN A 223 10.02 13.10 -1.73
CA GLN A 223 9.26 12.17 -0.90
C GLN A 223 8.99 10.84 -1.61
N LEU A 224 8.60 10.88 -2.90
CA LEU A 224 8.42 9.67 -3.69
C LEU A 224 9.74 8.91 -3.87
N LEU A 225 10.84 9.62 -4.12
CA LEU A 225 12.17 9.05 -4.23
C LEU A 225 12.57 8.34 -2.93
N ALA A 226 12.31 8.96 -1.78
CA ALA A 226 12.58 8.35 -0.47
C ALA A 226 11.81 7.03 -0.28
N ILE A 227 10.54 6.97 -0.72
CA ILE A 227 9.74 5.74 -0.69
C ILE A 227 10.37 4.66 -1.57
N LEU A 228 10.77 5.00 -2.79
CA LEU A 228 11.34 4.04 -3.74
C LEU A 228 12.74 3.56 -3.33
N CYS A 229 13.57 4.42 -2.75
CA CYS A 229 14.89 4.06 -2.23
C CYS A 229 14.82 3.16 -0.99
N ALA A 230 13.69 3.13 -0.27
CA ALA A 230 13.47 2.22 0.84
C ALA A 230 13.27 0.76 0.37
N ILE A 231 13.00 0.52 -0.92
CA ILE A 231 12.84 -0.84 -1.45
C ILE A 231 14.21 -1.55 -1.49
N PRO A 232 14.35 -2.73 -0.82
CA PRO A 232 15.62 -3.46 -0.78
C PRO A 232 16.20 -3.68 -2.16
N ALA A 233 17.50 -3.45 -2.33
CA ALA A 233 18.19 -3.57 -3.62
C ALA A 233 18.14 -5.00 -4.17
N ASN A 234 18.06 -6.00 -3.29
CA ASN A 234 17.95 -7.41 -3.65
C ASN A 234 16.53 -7.87 -4.05
N TRP A 235 15.50 -7.03 -3.91
CA TRP A 235 14.16 -7.36 -4.38
C TRP A 235 14.11 -7.37 -5.92
N PRO A 236 13.33 -8.27 -6.55
CA PRO A 236 13.37 -8.52 -7.99
C PRO A 236 12.59 -7.46 -8.79
N VAL A 237 13.04 -6.22 -8.70
CA VAL A 237 12.55 -5.06 -9.44
C VAL A 237 13.73 -4.17 -9.80
N GLN A 238 13.81 -3.76 -11.06
CA GLN A 238 14.89 -2.91 -11.55
C GLN A 238 14.62 -1.45 -11.19
N ASP A 239 15.69 -0.67 -11.04
CA ASP A 239 15.60 0.77 -10.76
C ASP A 239 14.78 1.50 -11.82
N SER A 240 14.97 1.18 -13.11
CA SER A 240 14.19 1.78 -14.21
C SER A 240 12.69 1.50 -14.11
N GLU A 241 12.29 0.36 -13.55
CA GLU A 241 10.88 0.03 -13.32
C GLU A 241 10.30 0.84 -12.15
N LEU A 242 11.07 1.00 -11.07
CA LEU A 242 10.70 1.85 -9.95
C LEU A 242 10.69 3.34 -10.33
N GLU A 243 11.59 3.79 -11.21
CA GLU A 243 11.60 5.13 -11.79
C GLU A 243 10.33 5.39 -12.61
N THR A 244 9.90 4.40 -13.40
CA THR A 244 8.63 4.46 -14.12
C THR A 244 7.44 4.57 -13.16
N LEU A 245 7.47 3.83 -12.04
CA LEU A 245 6.45 3.91 -11.00
C LEU A 245 6.48 5.27 -10.28
N GLY A 246 7.66 5.83 -10.01
CA GLY A 246 7.83 7.18 -9.47
C GLY A 246 7.21 8.23 -10.40
N TYR A 247 7.50 8.14 -11.70
CA TYR A 247 6.85 8.97 -12.71
C TYR A 247 5.33 8.83 -12.72
N PHE A 248 4.81 7.59 -12.67
CA PHE A 248 3.38 7.33 -12.61
C PHE A 248 2.72 8.02 -11.41
N LEU A 249 3.28 7.86 -10.21
CA LEU A 249 2.75 8.45 -8.98
C LEU A 249 2.84 9.99 -9.00
N ASP A 250 3.95 10.56 -9.47
CA ASP A 250 4.17 12.02 -9.56
C ASP A 250 3.19 12.67 -10.54
N SER A 251 3.05 12.09 -11.74
CA SER A 251 2.20 12.63 -12.80
C SER A 251 0.71 12.55 -12.47
N ARG A 252 0.27 11.52 -11.74
CA ARG A 252 -1.14 11.36 -11.34
C ARG A 252 -1.60 12.32 -10.24
N ARG A 253 -0.65 12.86 -9.48
CA ARG A 253 -0.90 13.62 -8.26
C ARG A 253 -1.83 14.82 -8.46
N LEU A 254 -1.53 15.68 -9.45
CA LEU A 254 -2.34 16.88 -9.72
C LEU A 254 -3.70 16.54 -10.35
N PRO A 255 -3.79 15.69 -11.40
CA PRO A 255 -5.09 15.30 -11.96
C PRO A 255 -6.02 14.62 -10.95
N VAL A 256 -5.48 13.76 -10.07
CA VAL A 256 -6.27 13.11 -9.01
C VAL A 256 -6.75 14.16 -8.01
N ALA A 257 -5.87 15.04 -7.51
CA ALA A 257 -6.27 16.09 -6.57
C ALA A 257 -7.41 16.96 -7.14
N ALA A 258 -7.34 17.33 -8.42
CA ALA A 258 -8.41 18.07 -9.09
C ALA A 258 -9.75 17.31 -9.10
N ARG A 259 -9.74 15.99 -9.37
CA ARG A 259 -10.95 15.16 -9.29
C ARG A 259 -11.50 15.06 -7.88
N ILE A 260 -10.61 14.96 -6.87
CA ILE A 260 -11.00 14.91 -5.46
C ILE A 260 -11.68 16.21 -5.02
N ARG A 261 -11.19 17.38 -5.45
CA ARG A 261 -11.88 18.66 -5.20
C ARG A 261 -13.24 18.74 -5.88
N GLN A 262 -13.34 18.22 -7.11
CA GLN A 262 -14.64 18.13 -7.78
C GLN A 262 -15.63 17.26 -7.01
N LEU A 263 -15.16 16.14 -6.45
CA LEU A 263 -15.97 15.28 -5.59
C LEU A 263 -16.38 16.01 -4.29
N ALA A 264 -15.45 16.69 -3.63
CA ALA A 264 -15.73 17.47 -2.43
C ALA A 264 -16.79 18.55 -2.68
N ALA A 265 -16.65 19.33 -3.76
CA ALA A 265 -17.62 20.34 -4.17
C ALA A 265 -19.01 19.75 -4.47
N THR A 266 -19.05 18.55 -5.05
CA THR A 266 -20.31 17.83 -5.33
C THR A 266 -21.01 17.40 -4.04
N LEU A 267 -20.26 16.96 -3.03
CA LEU A 267 -20.81 16.52 -1.74
C LEU A 267 -21.19 17.68 -0.81
N ALA A 268 -20.63 18.87 -1.04
CA ALA A 268 -20.91 20.07 -0.26
C ALA A 268 -22.20 20.81 -0.70
N GLY A 269 -22.67 20.56 -1.93
CA GLY A 269 -23.87 21.17 -2.52
C GLY A 269 -25.12 20.34 -2.28
#